data_AF-A0AAU5IEK8-F1
#
_entry.id   AF-A0AAU5IEK8-F1
#
_cell.length_a   1.000
_cell.length_b   1.000
_cell.length_c   1.000
_cell.angle_alpha   90.00
_cell.angle_beta   90.00
_cell.angle_gamma   90.00
#
_symmetry.space_group_name_H-M   'P 1'
#
loop_
_entity.id
_entity.type
_entity.pdbx_description
1 polymer ?
#
loop_
_entity_poly.entity_id
_entity_poly.type
_entity_poly.pdbx_seq_one_letter_code
_entity_poly.pdbx_strand_id
1 'polypeptide(L)'
;MSHRVRRLLLVFAAAAFLFLGLVRPAAAHGFTSVVYAHVAADGEGPLRTELKLEYDLLVVSAADAGSDDPLNNESQWNSFLAPDQLRQYPWAATIGNHDVGGKAYEQHFSTPNTDNSGALYANGNPASDTSGGNYWYIYKDVLFIDLNSNSYATSQGGGGDAAHTAYVTDVINEHGSEAKWKVLVYHHSIYSPASHAKDKDNKARRVDFPTTFSKLGVDMVLQGHDHSYSRSYLIKNGEKADPGEQPGAADVYPGPGGVLYVTANSASGSKYYDITKPDSSGTSGAGNGADPLNPDSYWYNSVQNQEHVRSYVKVQVRDEKLVVENIRSGSCDAPNSQVSKGDWCKNTTAAQPVGSVVDKVSVHPYNGDGQSLQVNVPKPAPGEFGWTIDGYNGLVDLGTAKEENGDHFTASGKINPILVSDTRRSLSPWAVSAGVSEFKDAGKTFGGSYLGWSPYLLDQGAGAKAGASVPSGYGGKGDGLALSRGLGSAPQGHARGTAKLGADLDLKIPDSVQKGGYRATLTITALSS
;
A
#
# COMPACT_ATOMS: atom_id res chain seq x y z
N MET A 1 4.33 -2.01 67.80
CA MET A 1 3.30 -1.16 67.16
C MET A 1 1.93 -1.81 67.32
N SER A 2 0.92 -1.09 67.85
CA SER A 2 -0.41 -1.67 68.08
C SER A 2 -1.20 -1.85 66.77
N HIS A 3 -2.17 -2.77 66.76
CA HIS A 3 -3.03 -3.04 65.59
C HIS A 3 -3.74 -1.77 65.03
N ARG A 4 -3.92 -0.73 65.84
CA ARG A 4 -4.48 0.56 65.40
C ARG A 4 -3.47 1.39 64.57
N VAL A 5 -2.17 1.28 64.86
CA VAL A 5 -1.11 1.97 64.10
C VAL A 5 -0.89 1.31 62.74
N ARG A 6 -1.02 -0.02 62.64
CA ARG A 6 -0.97 -0.76 61.36
C ARG A 6 -2.13 -0.41 60.41
N ARG A 7 -3.35 -0.18 60.92
CA ARG A 7 -4.49 0.24 60.10
C ARG A 7 -4.37 1.69 59.61
N LEU A 8 -3.80 2.60 60.41
CA LEU A 8 -3.59 3.99 59.98
C LEU A 8 -2.53 4.10 58.87
N LEU A 9 -1.44 3.31 58.97
CA LEU A 9 -0.39 3.26 57.96
C LEU A 9 -0.83 2.59 56.65
N LEU A 10 -1.73 1.61 56.70
CA LEU A 10 -2.31 0.99 55.50
C LEU A 10 -3.30 1.91 54.77
N VAL A 11 -4.03 2.76 55.51
CA VAL A 11 -4.93 3.77 54.90
C VAL A 11 -4.14 4.93 54.29
N PHE A 12 -3.05 5.37 54.91
CA PHE A 12 -2.15 6.38 54.32
C PHE A 12 -1.33 5.84 53.14
N ALA A 13 -0.89 4.58 53.18
CA ALA A 13 -0.24 3.94 52.03
C ALA A 13 -1.24 3.73 50.87
N ALA A 14 -2.49 3.34 51.13
CA ALA A 14 -3.51 3.21 50.09
C ALA A 14 -3.94 4.58 49.51
N ALA A 15 -4.00 5.65 50.33
CA ALA A 15 -4.26 7.00 49.85
C ALA A 15 -3.07 7.59 49.08
N ALA A 16 -1.82 7.27 49.47
CA ALA A 16 -0.63 7.63 48.72
C ALA A 16 -0.54 6.86 47.39
N PHE A 17 -0.92 5.57 47.36
CA PHE A 17 -1.00 4.79 46.12
C PHE A 17 -2.18 5.18 45.22
N LEU A 18 -3.29 5.72 45.78
CA LEU A 18 -4.35 6.34 44.97
C LEU A 18 -3.96 7.71 44.38
N PHE A 19 -2.96 8.40 44.95
CA PHE A 19 -2.41 9.64 44.38
C PHE A 19 -1.15 9.42 43.51
N LEU A 20 -0.44 8.30 43.68
CA LEU A 20 0.68 7.86 42.82
C LEU A 20 0.23 7.04 41.59
N GLY A 21 -1.06 6.73 41.47
CA GLY A 21 -1.68 6.08 40.31
C GLY A 21 -2.27 7.04 39.26
N LEU A 22 -2.05 8.35 39.40
CA LEU A 22 -2.48 9.37 38.44
C LEU A 22 -1.29 10.17 37.89
N VAL A 23 -0.18 9.49 37.58
CA VAL A 23 0.68 10.00 36.50
C VAL A 23 -0.09 9.71 35.22
N ARG A 24 -1.03 10.59 34.88
CA ARG A 24 -1.54 10.66 33.51
C ARG A 24 -0.28 10.85 32.64
N PRO A 25 -0.08 10.08 31.56
CA PRO A 25 0.97 10.41 30.62
C PRO A 25 0.79 11.89 30.28
N ALA A 26 1.86 12.68 30.44
CA ALA A 26 1.86 14.04 29.95
C ALA A 26 1.53 13.94 28.46
N ALA A 27 0.32 14.34 28.09
CA ALA A 27 -0.09 14.31 26.70
C ALA A 27 0.74 15.36 25.98
N ALA A 28 1.68 14.94 25.15
CA ALA A 28 2.27 15.81 24.14
C ALA A 28 1.13 16.22 23.20
N HIS A 29 0.82 17.51 23.17
CA HIS A 29 -0.28 18.06 22.36
C HIS A 29 0.32 18.54 21.04
N GLY A 30 -0.07 17.96 19.90
CA GLY A 30 0.15 18.54 18.57
C GLY A 30 1.23 17.82 17.76
N PHE A 31 0.82 17.22 16.65
CA PHE A 31 1.71 16.75 15.59
C PHE A 31 0.88 16.80 14.32
N THR A 32 1.40 17.44 13.29
CA THR A 32 0.96 17.23 11.91
C THR A 32 2.05 16.41 11.25
N SER A 33 1.68 15.22 10.79
CA SER A 33 2.62 14.26 10.19
C SER A 33 2.23 14.01 8.75
N VAL A 34 3.21 14.14 7.87
CA VAL A 34 3.19 13.63 6.51
C VAL A 34 4.09 12.41 6.46
N VAL A 35 3.62 11.37 5.80
CA VAL A 35 4.28 10.08 5.64
C VAL A 35 4.70 9.99 4.18
N TYR A 36 5.99 10.06 3.91
CA TYR A 36 6.52 9.75 2.60
C TYR A 36 6.84 8.26 2.52
N ALA A 37 6.30 7.57 1.51
CA ALA A 37 6.52 6.15 1.29
C ALA A 37 6.89 5.88 -0.17
N HIS A 38 8.09 5.36 -0.40
CA HIS A 38 8.48 4.85 -1.72
C HIS A 38 8.01 3.41 -1.89
N VAL A 39 7.42 3.09 -3.05
CA VAL A 39 7.01 1.73 -3.40
C VAL A 39 7.77 1.31 -4.65
N ALA A 40 8.71 0.37 -4.50
CA ALA A 40 9.31 -0.35 -5.61
C ALA A 40 8.79 -1.79 -5.57
N ALA A 41 8.55 -2.39 -6.73
CA ALA A 41 8.15 -3.79 -6.83
C ALA A 41 9.40 -4.67 -6.99
N ASP A 42 9.73 -5.45 -5.98
CA ASP A 42 10.75 -6.50 -6.03
C ASP A 42 10.13 -7.90 -6.05
N GLY A 43 10.85 -8.80 -6.72
CA GLY A 43 10.31 -10.01 -7.35
C GLY A 43 10.17 -11.26 -6.47
N GLU A 44 9.32 -12.15 -7.03
CA GLU A 44 9.27 -13.62 -7.00
C GLU A 44 9.68 -14.40 -5.75
N GLY A 45 8.66 -14.86 -5.01
CA GLY A 45 8.72 -16.02 -4.11
C GLY A 45 7.29 -16.52 -3.81
N PRO A 46 7.09 -17.79 -3.43
CA PRO A 46 5.76 -18.33 -3.14
C PRO A 46 5.13 -17.60 -1.95
N LEU A 47 3.85 -17.22 -2.10
CA LEU A 47 3.02 -16.53 -1.10
C LEU A 47 3.07 -17.23 0.26
N ARG A 48 3.83 -16.63 1.18
CA ARG A 48 3.56 -16.68 2.61
C ARG A 48 2.90 -15.36 2.97
N THR A 49 1.77 -15.38 3.66
CA THR A 49 1.17 -14.17 4.26
C THR A 49 2.06 -13.74 5.42
N GLU A 50 3.17 -13.12 5.08
CA GLU A 50 4.03 -12.38 5.99
C GLU A 50 3.84 -10.92 5.59
N LEU A 51 3.39 -10.09 6.54
CA LEU A 51 3.17 -8.66 6.32
C LEU A 51 4.56 -7.99 6.26
N LYS A 52 5.29 -8.20 5.16
CA LYS A 52 6.54 -7.53 4.86
C LYS A 52 6.20 -6.12 4.37
N LEU A 53 6.35 -5.14 5.26
CA LEU A 53 6.31 -3.73 4.90
C LEU A 53 7.62 -3.39 4.18
N GLU A 54 7.71 -3.59 2.86
CA GLU A 54 8.76 -3.02 2.01
C GLU A 54 8.43 -1.54 1.70
N TYR A 55 8.29 -0.72 2.75
CA TYR A 55 8.09 0.73 2.63
C TYR A 55 9.19 1.45 3.39
N ASP A 56 9.93 2.30 2.70
CA ASP A 56 10.72 3.32 3.37
C ASP A 56 9.79 4.45 3.80
N LEU A 57 9.41 4.41 5.09
CA LEU A 57 8.58 5.41 5.74
C LEU A 57 9.47 6.55 6.25
N LEU A 58 9.45 7.69 5.56
CA LEU A 58 10.01 8.96 6.04
C LEU A 58 8.86 9.80 6.60
N VAL A 59 8.94 10.15 7.88
CA VAL A 59 7.98 11.07 8.49
C VAL A 59 8.49 12.49 8.29
N VAL A 60 7.65 13.37 7.74
CA VAL A 60 7.87 14.81 7.60
C VAL A 60 6.87 15.50 8.52
N SER A 61 7.34 16.26 9.52
CA SER A 61 6.44 16.86 10.51
C SER A 61 6.35 18.37 10.35
N ALA A 62 5.16 18.93 10.14
CA ALA A 62 4.90 20.37 10.16
C ALA A 62 4.54 20.84 11.57
N ALA A 63 5.46 20.65 12.53
CA ALA A 63 5.23 20.62 13.98
C ALA A 63 4.37 21.77 14.56
N ASP A 64 3.39 21.45 15.41
CA ASP A 64 2.77 22.34 16.41
C ASP A 64 2.84 21.54 17.70
N ALA A 65 3.40 22.09 18.78
CA ALA A 65 3.42 21.46 20.08
C ALA A 65 2.76 22.33 21.16
N GLY A 66 1.44 22.19 21.28
CA GLY A 66 0.68 22.44 22.50
C GLY A 66 0.45 23.92 22.85
N SER A 67 -0.81 24.33 22.88
CA SER A 67 -1.23 25.55 23.57
C SER A 67 -1.26 25.30 25.09
N ASP A 68 -0.31 25.90 25.82
CA ASP A 68 -0.41 26.45 27.19
C ASP A 68 0.91 26.36 27.99
N ASP A 69 1.97 25.73 27.46
CA ASP A 69 3.34 25.78 28.02
C ASP A 69 4.34 25.45 26.90
N PRO A 70 5.35 26.29 26.59
CA PRO A 70 6.34 25.96 25.55
C PRO A 70 6.99 24.59 25.79
N LEU A 71 7.27 23.85 24.71
CA LEU A 71 8.17 22.68 24.72
C LEU A 71 9.61 23.01 25.11
N ASN A 72 9.85 24.09 25.87
CA ASN A 72 11.08 24.25 26.64
C ASN A 72 11.11 23.34 27.88
N ASN A 73 10.12 22.46 28.02
CA ASN A 73 10.03 21.50 29.09
C ASN A 73 10.57 20.13 28.66
N GLU A 74 11.78 19.82 29.12
CA GLU A 74 12.49 18.55 28.88
C GLU A 74 11.67 17.30 29.22
N SER A 75 10.75 17.36 30.19
CA SER A 75 9.92 16.20 30.53
C SER A 75 8.91 15.85 29.41
N GLN A 76 8.47 16.85 28.66
CA GLN A 76 7.57 16.67 27.53
C GLN A 76 8.34 16.14 26.31
N TRP A 77 9.57 16.61 26.06
CA TRP A 77 10.48 16.03 25.06
C TRP A 77 10.81 14.57 25.35
N ASN A 78 11.12 14.23 26.60
CA ASN A 78 11.35 12.84 27.01
C ASN A 78 10.12 11.96 26.73
N SER A 79 8.92 12.46 27.02
CA SER A 79 7.67 11.74 26.75
C SER A 79 7.41 11.58 25.26
N PHE A 80 7.73 12.60 24.49
CA PHE A 80 7.56 12.62 23.05
C PHE A 80 8.53 11.65 22.34
N LEU A 81 9.80 11.63 22.74
CA LEU A 81 10.85 10.78 22.15
C LEU A 81 10.86 9.34 22.72
N ALA A 82 10.05 9.05 23.75
CA ALA A 82 10.00 7.74 24.39
C ALA A 82 9.62 6.57 23.45
N PRO A 83 8.65 6.68 22.52
CA PRO A 83 8.21 5.55 21.70
C PRO A 83 9.35 4.92 20.88
N ASP A 84 9.49 3.59 20.94
CA ASP A 84 10.51 2.85 20.18
C ASP A 84 10.37 3.05 18.67
N GLN A 85 9.13 3.25 18.19
CA GLN A 85 8.83 3.39 16.77
C GLN A 85 9.47 4.64 16.17
N LEU A 86 9.58 5.75 16.91
CA LEU A 86 10.24 6.97 16.41
C LEU A 86 11.74 6.75 16.15
N ARG A 87 12.34 5.71 16.74
CA ARG A 87 13.73 5.32 16.51
C ARG A 87 13.93 4.37 15.33
N GLN A 88 12.84 3.91 14.71
CA GLN A 88 12.87 2.95 13.60
C GLN A 88 12.72 3.60 12.22
N TYR A 89 12.36 4.88 12.16
CA TYR A 89 12.10 5.59 10.91
C TYR A 89 12.93 6.88 10.83
N PRO A 90 13.50 7.22 9.65
CA PRO A 90 14.01 8.55 9.41
C PRO A 90 12.92 9.59 9.63
N TRP A 91 13.28 10.68 10.27
CA TRP A 91 12.37 11.78 10.56
C TRP A 91 13.02 13.11 10.21
N ALA A 92 12.40 13.84 9.29
CA ALA A 92 12.70 15.24 8.98
C ALA A 92 11.66 16.14 9.70
N ALA A 93 12.12 16.92 10.68
CA ALA A 93 11.26 17.78 11.48
C ALA A 93 11.27 19.22 10.95
N THR A 94 10.10 19.77 10.65
CA THR A 94 9.91 21.20 10.33
C THR A 94 9.61 21.96 11.61
N ILE A 95 10.28 23.09 11.80
CA ILE A 95 10.09 23.97 12.95
C ILE A 95 8.74 24.72 12.87
N GLY A 96 7.95 24.72 13.95
CA GLY A 96 6.68 25.44 14.06
C GLY A 96 6.70 26.60 15.04
N ASN A 97 5.56 27.28 15.20
CA ASN A 97 5.45 28.45 16.09
C ASN A 97 5.55 28.10 17.58
N HIS A 98 5.44 26.82 17.92
CA HIS A 98 5.61 26.30 19.29
C HIS A 98 7.07 25.96 19.61
N ASP A 99 7.94 25.90 18.60
CA ASP A 99 9.35 25.50 18.73
C ASP A 99 10.29 26.69 18.83
N VAL A 100 9.84 27.89 18.46
CA VAL A 100 10.65 29.11 18.42
C VAL A 100 10.80 29.81 19.77
N GLY A 101 10.08 29.35 20.80
CA GLY A 101 10.17 29.91 22.16
C GLY A 101 11.45 29.53 22.90
N GLY A 102 12.31 28.69 22.32
CA GLY A 102 13.58 28.27 22.91
C GLY A 102 14.48 27.50 21.94
N LYS A 103 15.56 26.89 22.46
CA LYS A 103 16.52 26.08 21.69
C LYS A 103 16.16 24.59 21.60
N ALA A 104 15.03 24.18 22.15
CA ALA A 104 14.71 22.76 22.30
C ALA A 104 14.64 22.02 20.96
N TYR A 105 14.11 22.65 19.90
CA TYR A 105 14.10 22.08 18.55
C TYR A 105 15.53 21.80 18.03
N GLU A 106 16.43 22.80 18.05
CA GLU A 106 17.83 22.62 17.61
C GLU A 106 18.62 21.67 18.51
N GLN A 107 18.23 21.50 19.77
CA GLN A 107 18.88 20.58 20.71
C GLN A 107 18.48 19.11 20.51
N HIS A 108 17.27 18.86 19.97
CA HIS A 108 16.73 17.52 19.81
C HIS A 108 16.74 17.01 18.37
N PHE A 109 16.85 17.90 17.38
CA PHE A 109 16.92 17.53 15.96
C PHE A 109 18.25 17.93 15.34
N SER A 110 18.82 17.01 14.56
CA SER A 110 19.95 17.28 13.68
C SER A 110 19.44 17.31 12.24
N THR A 111 19.30 18.50 11.68
CA THR A 111 18.85 18.70 10.29
C THR A 111 20.06 18.75 9.33
N PRO A 112 19.95 18.18 8.11
CA PRO A 112 21.04 18.18 7.13
C PRO A 112 21.09 19.48 6.31
N ASN A 113 22.28 19.93 5.92
CA ASN A 113 22.48 21.11 5.04
C ASN A 113 21.78 22.38 5.55
N THR A 114 21.81 22.60 6.87
CA THR A 114 21.08 23.70 7.51
C THR A 114 21.76 25.05 7.30
N ASP A 115 21.00 26.03 6.82
CA ASP A 115 21.38 27.43 6.80
C ASP A 115 20.84 28.13 8.05
N ASN A 116 21.76 28.58 8.90
CA ASN A 116 21.47 29.29 10.15
C ASN A 116 21.67 30.82 10.02
N SER A 117 21.58 31.37 8.81
CA SER A 117 21.64 32.81 8.58
C SER A 117 20.55 33.54 9.36
N GLY A 118 20.88 34.70 9.95
CA GLY A 118 19.96 35.40 10.86
C GLY A 118 18.61 35.76 10.25
N ALA A 119 18.54 36.01 8.94
CA ALA A 119 17.27 36.26 8.23
C ALA A 119 16.29 35.06 8.28
N LEU A 120 16.76 33.85 8.59
CA LEU A 120 15.96 32.62 8.74
C LEU A 120 15.54 32.37 10.20
N TYR A 121 15.79 33.33 11.10
CA TYR A 121 15.33 33.34 12.48
C TYR A 121 14.31 34.46 12.68
N ALA A 122 13.23 34.18 13.43
CA ALA A 122 12.15 35.14 13.67
C ALA A 122 12.64 36.46 14.32
N ASN A 123 13.67 36.38 15.17
CA ASN A 123 14.28 37.54 15.82
C ASN A 123 15.54 38.07 15.11
N GLY A 124 15.90 37.52 13.94
CA GLY A 124 17.09 37.95 13.20
C GLY A 124 18.44 37.48 13.78
N ASN A 125 18.46 36.71 14.88
CA ASN A 125 19.67 36.40 15.63
C ASN A 125 19.84 34.90 15.91
N PRO A 126 20.72 34.19 15.18
CA PRO A 126 20.93 32.75 15.37
C PRO A 126 21.63 32.42 16.71
N ALA A 127 22.35 33.39 17.29
CA ALA A 127 23.03 33.26 18.58
C ALA A 127 22.12 33.55 19.79
N SER A 128 20.84 33.85 19.56
CA SER A 128 19.84 33.99 20.62
C SER A 128 19.46 32.65 21.24
N ASP A 129 18.51 32.66 22.16
CA ASP A 129 17.93 31.48 22.80
C ASP A 129 16.76 30.86 22.00
N THR A 130 16.52 31.27 20.76
CA THR A 130 15.44 30.75 19.90
C THR A 130 15.96 29.85 18.78
N SER A 131 15.16 28.88 18.37
CA SER A 131 15.46 28.00 17.21
C SER A 131 15.07 28.63 15.87
N GLY A 132 15.70 28.20 14.78
CA GLY A 132 15.39 28.67 13.43
C GLY A 132 16.15 27.93 12.33
N GLY A 133 16.33 28.60 11.19
CA GLY A 133 17.07 28.08 10.05
C GLY A 133 16.20 27.34 9.02
N ASN A 134 16.74 27.20 7.81
CA ASN A 134 16.17 26.36 6.74
C ASN A 134 17.11 25.19 6.49
N TYR A 135 16.62 24.11 5.91
CA TYR A 135 17.47 22.97 5.58
C TYR A 135 16.95 22.23 4.34
N TRP A 136 17.76 21.35 3.75
CA TRP A 136 17.36 20.61 2.56
C TRP A 136 18.04 19.23 2.50
N TYR A 137 17.41 18.30 1.80
CA TYR A 137 17.98 16.98 1.54
C TYR A 137 17.35 16.36 0.29
N ILE A 138 18.06 15.41 -0.32
CA ILE A 138 17.50 14.55 -1.37
C ILE A 138 17.25 13.17 -0.79
N TYR A 139 16.04 12.66 -0.99
CA TYR A 139 15.67 11.31 -0.60
C TYR A 139 14.84 10.65 -1.71
N LYS A 140 15.39 9.58 -2.31
CA LYS A 140 14.73 8.75 -3.34
C LYS A 140 14.11 9.57 -4.48
N ASP A 141 14.96 10.27 -5.23
CA ASP A 141 14.60 11.14 -6.36
C ASP A 141 13.71 12.35 -5.99
N VAL A 142 13.60 12.70 -4.71
CA VAL A 142 12.86 13.88 -4.26
C VAL A 142 13.79 14.84 -3.52
N LEU A 143 13.85 16.08 -3.98
CA LEU A 143 14.49 17.20 -3.29
C LEU A 143 13.47 17.80 -2.32
N PHE A 144 13.74 17.68 -1.03
CA PHE A 144 13.00 18.31 0.04
C PHE A 144 13.70 19.59 0.49
N ILE A 145 12.97 20.69 0.59
CA ILE A 145 13.45 21.96 1.12
C ILE A 145 12.50 22.41 2.22
N ASP A 146 13.02 22.49 3.44
CA ASP A 146 12.26 22.79 4.64
C ASP A 146 12.53 24.23 5.09
N LEU A 147 11.45 24.99 5.32
CA LEU A 147 11.52 26.42 5.63
C LEU A 147 10.97 26.72 7.03
N ASN A 148 11.71 27.53 7.79
CA ASN A 148 11.23 28.13 9.02
C ASN A 148 10.25 29.28 8.75
N SER A 149 8.98 28.94 8.48
CA SER A 149 7.91 29.93 8.25
C SER A 149 7.60 30.86 9.44
N ASN A 150 8.25 30.71 10.59
CA ASN A 150 8.19 31.70 11.67
C ASN A 150 9.01 32.96 11.39
N SER A 151 9.95 32.91 10.44
CA SER A 151 10.69 34.09 10.01
C SER A 151 9.92 34.83 8.91
N TYR A 152 9.57 36.09 9.18
CA TYR A 152 9.00 37.03 8.22
C TYR A 152 9.46 38.45 8.56
N ALA A 153 9.20 39.41 7.68
CA ALA A 153 9.57 40.79 7.93
C ALA A 153 8.76 41.38 9.10
N THR A 154 9.42 41.77 10.19
CA THR A 154 8.80 42.46 11.33
C THR A 154 9.53 43.75 11.67
N SER A 155 8.92 44.59 12.52
CA SER A 155 9.59 45.78 13.06
C SER A 155 10.74 45.47 14.02
N GLN A 156 10.85 44.23 14.50
CA GLN A 156 11.85 43.77 15.48
C GLN A 156 13.07 43.13 14.81
N GLY A 157 13.09 43.06 13.48
CA GLY A 157 14.08 42.32 12.70
C GLY A 157 13.41 41.24 11.85
N GLY A 158 14.24 40.46 11.16
CA GLY A 158 13.79 39.48 10.18
C GLY A 158 13.75 40.00 8.74
N GLY A 159 13.48 39.09 7.83
CA GLY A 159 13.43 39.28 6.37
C GLY A 159 13.11 37.94 5.69
N GLY A 160 12.45 37.05 6.43
CA GLY A 160 12.38 35.63 6.16
C GLY A 160 11.80 35.32 4.80
N ASP A 161 10.69 35.93 4.40
CA ASP A 161 10.04 35.58 3.13
C ASP A 161 10.96 35.81 1.90
N ALA A 162 11.67 36.94 1.86
CA ALA A 162 12.66 37.22 0.82
C ALA A 162 13.88 36.28 0.92
N ALA A 163 14.34 35.98 2.13
CA ALA A 163 15.43 35.03 2.35
C ALA A 163 15.04 33.59 1.97
N HIS A 164 13.80 33.17 2.25
CA HIS A 164 13.26 31.86 1.93
C HIS A 164 13.14 31.68 0.42
N THR A 165 12.59 32.68 -0.29
CA THR A 165 12.49 32.64 -1.76
C THR A 165 13.87 32.61 -2.42
N ALA A 166 14.85 33.37 -1.91
CA ALA A 166 16.24 33.29 -2.37
C ALA A 166 16.85 31.91 -2.10
N TYR A 167 16.70 31.39 -0.88
CA TYR A 167 17.21 30.08 -0.48
C TYR A 167 16.62 28.94 -1.35
N VAL A 168 15.31 28.92 -1.57
CA VAL A 168 14.65 27.93 -2.45
C VAL A 168 15.16 28.07 -3.89
N THR A 169 15.38 29.29 -4.36
CA THR A 169 15.95 29.55 -5.70
C THR A 169 17.35 28.94 -5.82
N ASP A 170 18.23 29.20 -4.85
CA ASP A 170 19.60 28.72 -4.86
C ASP A 170 19.66 27.19 -4.78
N VAL A 171 18.94 26.58 -3.84
CA VAL A 171 18.90 25.11 -3.68
C VAL A 171 18.33 24.42 -4.92
N ILE A 172 17.26 24.95 -5.54
CA ILE A 172 16.71 24.35 -6.77
C ILE A 172 17.65 24.55 -7.97
N ASN A 173 18.32 25.69 -8.09
CA ASN A 173 19.28 25.92 -9.17
C ASN A 173 20.49 25.00 -9.05
N GLU A 174 20.95 24.72 -7.83
CA GLU A 174 22.12 23.88 -7.59
C GLU A 174 21.79 22.38 -7.64
N HIS A 175 20.70 21.96 -7.00
CA HIS A 175 20.38 20.54 -6.76
C HIS A 175 19.10 20.06 -7.42
N GLY A 176 18.30 20.94 -8.03
CA GLY A 176 17.00 20.59 -8.59
C GLY A 176 17.07 19.58 -9.74
N SER A 177 18.21 19.47 -10.44
CA SER A 177 18.41 18.46 -11.49
C SER A 177 18.81 17.08 -10.97
N GLU A 178 19.15 16.96 -9.68
CA GLU A 178 19.49 15.69 -9.03
C GLU A 178 18.26 14.90 -8.58
N ALA A 179 17.08 15.54 -8.60
CA ALA A 179 15.81 14.97 -8.19
C ALA A 179 14.78 15.03 -9.32
N LYS A 180 13.84 14.08 -9.31
CA LYS A 180 12.66 14.09 -10.19
C LYS A 180 11.56 15.00 -9.67
N TRP A 181 11.44 15.08 -8.35
CA TRP A 181 10.40 15.85 -7.67
C TRP A 181 11.02 16.89 -6.74
N LYS A 182 10.40 18.05 -6.64
CA LYS A 182 10.77 19.14 -5.72
C LYS A 182 9.60 19.40 -4.78
N VAL A 183 9.83 19.14 -3.50
CA VAL A 183 8.82 19.28 -2.45
C VAL A 183 9.29 20.29 -1.42
N LEU A 184 8.49 21.32 -1.19
CA LEU A 184 8.72 22.24 -0.08
C LEU A 184 7.95 21.80 1.16
N VAL A 185 8.48 22.09 2.33
CA VAL A 185 7.82 21.82 3.61
C VAL A 185 7.94 23.06 4.49
N TYR A 186 6.84 23.54 5.05
CA TYR A 186 6.87 24.60 6.05
C TYR A 186 5.60 24.62 6.90
N HIS A 187 5.70 25.14 8.11
CA HIS A 187 4.63 25.00 9.10
C HIS A 187 3.32 25.74 8.74
N HIS A 188 3.36 27.05 8.47
CA HIS A 188 2.15 27.87 8.32
C HIS A 188 1.40 27.60 7.00
N SER A 189 0.10 27.34 7.09
CA SER A 189 -0.77 27.05 5.96
C SER A 189 -1.26 28.31 5.25
N ILE A 190 -0.58 28.71 4.17
CA ILE A 190 -0.96 29.86 3.35
C ILE A 190 -2.32 29.67 2.65
N TYR A 191 -2.77 28.43 2.46
CA TYR A 191 -4.07 28.09 1.87
C TYR A 191 -5.03 27.48 2.90
N SER A 192 -5.09 28.13 4.06
CA SER A 192 -5.90 27.68 5.18
C SER A 192 -7.40 27.61 4.88
N PRO A 193 -8.10 26.52 5.27
CA PRO A 193 -9.55 26.44 5.19
C PRO A 193 -10.25 26.98 6.46
N ALA A 194 -9.50 27.43 7.47
CA ALA A 194 -10.01 27.62 8.84
C ALA A 194 -9.51 28.94 9.45
N SER A 195 -9.27 28.94 10.77
CA SER A 195 -8.95 30.12 11.59
C SER A 195 -7.84 31.01 11.03
N HIS A 196 -6.89 30.45 10.28
CA HIS A 196 -5.70 31.15 9.76
C HIS A 196 -5.85 31.64 8.32
N ALA A 197 -7.02 31.48 7.69
CA ALA A 197 -7.27 31.93 6.32
C ALA A 197 -7.00 33.43 6.15
N LYS A 198 -7.25 34.24 7.18
CA LYS A 198 -7.19 35.71 7.10
C LYS A 198 -5.91 36.32 7.65
N ASP A 199 -4.98 35.50 8.11
CA ASP A 199 -3.74 35.95 8.72
C ASP A 199 -2.91 36.78 7.73
N LYS A 200 -2.28 37.83 8.25
CA LYS A 200 -1.63 38.86 7.42
C LYS A 200 -0.42 38.30 6.70
N ASP A 201 0.37 37.49 7.38
CA ASP A 201 1.52 36.78 6.85
C ASP A 201 1.10 35.75 5.79
N ASN A 202 0.03 34.98 6.03
CA ASN A 202 -0.52 34.07 5.02
C ASN A 202 -0.98 34.82 3.75
N LYS A 203 -1.63 35.98 3.90
CA LYS A 203 -2.00 36.83 2.76
C LYS A 203 -0.80 37.36 1.99
N ALA A 204 0.25 37.80 2.70
CA ALA A 204 1.49 38.25 2.06
C ALA A 204 2.14 37.09 1.28
N ARG A 205 2.27 35.93 1.91
CA ARG A 205 2.90 34.73 1.33
C ARG A 205 2.15 34.16 0.13
N ARG A 206 0.82 34.28 0.07
CA ARG A 206 0.05 33.89 -1.12
C ARG A 206 0.38 34.68 -2.39
N VAL A 207 1.20 35.73 -2.29
CA VAL A 207 1.65 36.52 -3.45
C VAL A 207 3.02 36.04 -3.93
N ASP A 208 4.03 36.08 -3.06
CA ASP A 208 5.43 35.87 -3.43
C ASP A 208 5.83 34.38 -3.49
N PHE A 209 5.36 33.55 -2.56
CA PHE A 209 5.70 32.13 -2.49
C PHE A 209 5.15 31.39 -3.71
N PRO A 210 3.84 31.39 -4.01
CA PRO A 210 3.32 30.73 -5.20
C PRO A 210 3.95 31.21 -6.51
N THR A 211 4.23 32.51 -6.63
CA THR A 211 4.92 33.05 -7.81
C THR A 211 6.33 32.49 -7.96
N THR A 212 7.08 32.42 -6.86
CA THR A 212 8.45 31.89 -6.89
C THR A 212 8.46 30.39 -7.12
N PHE A 213 7.63 29.64 -6.39
CA PHE A 213 7.59 28.18 -6.45
C PHE A 213 7.12 27.68 -7.81
N SER A 214 6.13 28.35 -8.43
CA SER A 214 5.72 28.07 -9.81
C SER A 214 6.85 28.26 -10.82
N LYS A 215 7.67 29.31 -10.69
CA LYS A 215 8.79 29.58 -11.60
C LYS A 215 9.91 28.55 -11.47
N LEU A 216 10.15 28.06 -10.26
CA LEU A 216 11.19 27.07 -9.97
C LEU A 216 10.76 25.63 -10.28
N GLY A 217 9.49 25.44 -10.66
CA GLY A 217 8.91 24.14 -10.96
C GLY A 217 8.82 23.26 -9.72
N VAL A 218 8.44 23.83 -8.58
CA VAL A 218 8.08 23.07 -7.37
C VAL A 218 6.82 22.25 -7.67
N ASP A 219 6.81 20.97 -7.30
CA ASP A 219 5.67 20.10 -7.58
C ASP A 219 4.62 20.17 -6.46
N MET A 220 5.09 20.19 -5.22
CA MET A 220 4.21 20.12 -4.05
C MET A 220 4.77 20.90 -2.86
N VAL A 221 3.87 21.41 -2.03
CA VAL A 221 4.15 22.04 -0.74
C VAL A 221 3.36 21.35 0.36
N LEU A 222 4.04 20.96 1.43
CA LEU A 222 3.45 20.30 2.61
C LEU A 222 3.42 21.25 3.81
N GLN A 223 2.26 21.34 4.46
CA GLN A 223 1.98 22.33 5.51
C GLN A 223 1.19 21.74 6.68
N GLY A 224 1.17 22.48 7.80
CA GLY A 224 0.43 22.14 9.01
C GLY A 224 -0.29 23.36 9.60
N HIS A 225 -0.12 23.61 10.90
CA HIS A 225 -0.64 24.76 11.67
C HIS A 225 -2.18 24.82 11.84
N ASP A 226 -2.93 24.55 10.78
CA ASP A 226 -4.38 24.79 10.73
C ASP A 226 -5.24 23.71 11.36
N HIS A 227 -4.64 22.59 11.75
CA HIS A 227 -5.36 21.48 12.37
C HIS A 227 -6.69 21.15 11.67
N SER A 228 -6.68 21.23 10.35
CA SER A 228 -7.78 20.95 9.43
C SER A 228 -7.13 20.53 8.12
N TYR A 229 -7.77 19.61 7.41
CA TYR A 229 -7.23 19.15 6.14
C TYR A 229 -7.62 20.12 5.02
N SER A 230 -6.64 20.50 4.21
CA SER A 230 -6.92 21.08 2.90
C SER A 230 -5.96 20.55 1.84
N ARG A 231 -6.50 20.43 0.62
CA ARG A 231 -5.73 20.24 -0.60
C ARG A 231 -6.14 21.33 -1.57
N SER A 232 -5.14 22.06 -2.08
CA SER A 232 -5.40 23.10 -3.07
C SER A 232 -5.80 22.51 -4.43
N TYR A 233 -6.40 23.34 -5.28
CA TYR A 233 -6.26 23.16 -6.72
C TYR A 233 -4.78 23.24 -7.12
N LEU A 234 -4.43 22.87 -8.36
CA LEU A 234 -3.11 23.26 -8.85
C LEU A 234 -3.03 24.78 -8.90
N ILE A 235 -2.03 25.35 -8.22
CA ILE A 235 -1.82 26.80 -8.16
C ILE A 235 -0.63 27.17 -9.02
N LYS A 236 -0.82 28.15 -9.91
CA LYS A 236 0.23 28.74 -10.75
C LYS A 236 0.28 30.25 -10.52
N ASN A 237 1.42 30.75 -10.04
CA ASN A 237 1.62 32.17 -9.76
C ASN A 237 0.53 32.81 -8.88
N GLY A 238 0.06 32.08 -7.87
CA GLY A 238 -0.96 32.56 -6.92
C GLY A 238 -2.39 32.48 -7.44
N GLU A 239 -2.64 31.87 -8.59
CA GLU A 239 -3.98 31.64 -9.15
C GLU A 239 -4.20 30.16 -9.44
N LYS A 240 -5.45 29.73 -9.67
CA LYS A 240 -5.70 28.37 -10.17
C LYS A 240 -5.00 28.20 -11.52
N ALA A 241 -4.25 27.13 -11.69
CA ALA A 241 -3.57 26.80 -12.94
C ALA A 241 -4.59 26.55 -14.06
N ASP A 242 -5.70 25.88 -13.73
CA ASP A 242 -6.86 25.69 -14.60
C ASP A 242 -8.14 26.13 -13.85
N PRO A 243 -8.81 27.21 -14.29
CA PRO A 243 -10.10 27.61 -13.73
C PRO A 243 -11.20 26.54 -13.83
N GLY A 244 -11.06 25.59 -14.75
CA GLY A 244 -11.97 24.46 -14.97
C GLY A 244 -11.67 23.20 -14.16
N GLU A 245 -10.59 23.16 -13.38
CA GLU A 245 -10.27 22.02 -12.52
C GLU A 245 -11.44 21.77 -11.54
N GLN A 246 -11.99 20.56 -11.55
CA GLN A 246 -13.15 20.23 -10.74
C GLN A 246 -12.76 20.01 -9.27
N PRO A 247 -13.56 20.48 -8.30
CA PRO A 247 -13.34 20.18 -6.89
C PRO A 247 -13.20 18.67 -6.65
N GLY A 248 -12.19 18.26 -5.88
CA GLY A 248 -11.97 16.85 -5.56
C GLY A 248 -11.46 15.98 -6.72
N ALA A 249 -10.91 16.57 -7.78
CA ALA A 249 -10.29 15.81 -8.89
C ALA A 249 -9.29 14.75 -8.36
N ALA A 250 -9.44 13.52 -8.85
CA ALA A 250 -8.63 12.36 -8.44
C ALA A 250 -7.26 12.29 -9.16
N ASP A 251 -7.16 12.94 -10.31
CA ASP A 251 -5.95 13.06 -11.12
C ASP A 251 -5.76 14.52 -11.50
N VAL A 252 -4.56 15.05 -11.29
CA VAL A 252 -4.21 16.44 -11.61
C VAL A 252 -2.92 16.49 -12.42
N TYR A 253 -2.87 17.46 -13.35
CA TYR A 253 -1.78 17.64 -14.30
C TYR A 253 -1.22 19.06 -14.13
N PRO A 254 -0.17 19.26 -13.32
CA PRO A 254 0.37 20.57 -12.95
C PRO A 254 0.75 21.43 -14.15
N GLY A 255 1.12 20.80 -15.26
CA GLY A 255 1.67 21.51 -16.41
C GLY A 255 2.92 22.31 -16.03
N PRO A 256 3.32 23.31 -16.82
CA PRO A 256 4.46 24.15 -16.48
C PRO A 256 4.10 25.08 -15.31
N GLY A 257 4.64 24.77 -14.12
CA GLY A 257 4.61 25.62 -12.93
C GLY A 257 3.34 25.56 -12.08
N GLY A 258 2.47 24.57 -12.28
CA GLY A 258 1.40 24.28 -11.33
C GLY A 258 1.95 23.57 -10.09
N VAL A 259 1.56 24.03 -8.91
CA VAL A 259 2.04 23.52 -7.61
C VAL A 259 0.85 23.06 -6.78
N LEU A 260 0.95 21.86 -6.18
CA LEU A 260 -0.04 21.37 -5.24
C LEU A 260 0.32 21.78 -3.80
N TYR A 261 -0.59 22.42 -3.07
CA TYR A 261 -0.41 22.72 -1.65
C TYR A 261 -1.30 21.80 -0.81
N VAL A 262 -0.72 21.19 0.22
CA VAL A 262 -1.41 20.24 1.08
C VAL A 262 -1.17 20.60 2.53
N THR A 263 -2.24 20.95 3.23
CA THR A 263 -2.23 21.14 4.67
C THR A 263 -2.76 19.89 5.34
N ALA A 264 -1.89 19.22 6.09
CA ALA A 264 -2.28 18.05 6.85
C ALA A 264 -3.04 18.46 8.12
N ASN A 265 -4.00 17.62 8.52
CA ASN A 265 -4.82 17.83 9.73
C ASN A 265 -3.99 17.56 11.01
N SER A 266 -4.66 17.34 12.14
CA SER A 266 -4.05 16.90 13.39
C SER A 266 -3.80 15.38 13.37
N ALA A 267 -2.53 14.96 13.34
CA ALA A 267 -2.14 13.56 13.49
C ALA A 267 -2.12 13.13 14.96
N SER A 268 -1.91 14.07 15.89
CA SER A 268 -1.97 13.82 17.35
C SER A 268 -3.38 13.85 17.92
N GLY A 269 -4.30 14.61 17.30
CA GLY A 269 -5.62 14.90 17.83
C GLY A 269 -5.61 15.86 19.03
N SER A 270 -4.62 16.74 19.10
CA SER A 270 -4.48 17.75 20.16
C SER A 270 -5.43 18.95 20.01
N LYS A 271 -5.77 19.27 18.77
CA LYS A 271 -6.52 20.47 18.41
C LYS A 271 -7.08 20.27 17.00
N TYR A 272 -8.21 20.89 16.75
CA TYR A 272 -8.89 20.98 15.46
C TYR A 272 -9.48 22.37 15.32
N TYR A 273 -9.50 22.89 14.08
CA TYR A 273 -10.23 24.09 13.73
C TYR A 273 -11.38 23.76 12.78
N ASP A 274 -12.56 24.32 13.07
CA ASP A 274 -13.69 24.29 12.16
C ASP A 274 -13.37 25.10 10.88
N ILE A 275 -13.83 24.59 9.74
CA ILE A 275 -13.72 25.29 8.45
C ILE A 275 -14.52 26.58 8.51
N THR A 276 -13.90 27.69 8.10
CA THR A 276 -14.52 29.01 8.09
C THR A 276 -15.11 29.34 6.72
N LYS A 277 -16.11 30.24 6.68
CA LYS A 277 -16.70 30.66 5.41
C LYS A 277 -15.74 31.56 4.61
N PRO A 278 -15.68 31.39 3.29
CA PRO A 278 -15.06 32.36 2.39
C PRO A 278 -15.63 33.77 2.57
N ASP A 279 -14.83 34.79 2.27
CA ASP A 279 -15.23 36.20 2.41
C ASP A 279 -15.17 36.98 1.09
N SER A 280 -15.36 38.30 1.13
CA SER A 280 -15.41 39.14 -0.08
C SER A 280 -14.04 39.67 -0.53
N SER A 281 -12.92 39.13 -0.04
CA SER A 281 -11.56 39.64 -0.35
C SER A 281 -11.01 39.28 -1.73
N GLY A 282 -11.81 38.63 -2.59
CA GLY A 282 -11.46 38.28 -3.98
C GLY A 282 -11.14 36.80 -4.18
N THR A 283 -11.34 36.27 -5.40
CA THR A 283 -11.29 34.83 -5.72
C THR A 283 -9.97 34.38 -6.37
N SER A 284 -8.88 35.14 -6.21
CA SER A 284 -7.53 34.78 -6.68
C SER A 284 -6.44 35.49 -5.86
N GLY A 285 -5.18 35.08 -6.01
CA GLY A 285 -4.02 35.71 -5.39
C GLY A 285 -4.05 35.63 -3.86
N ALA A 286 -3.96 36.80 -3.21
CA ALA A 286 -4.07 36.91 -1.75
C ALA A 286 -5.53 36.86 -1.21
N GLY A 287 -6.51 36.76 -2.11
CA GLY A 287 -7.94 36.76 -1.78
C GLY A 287 -8.39 35.49 -1.05
N ASN A 288 -9.50 35.58 -0.33
CA ASN A 288 -10.14 34.50 0.44
C ASN A 288 -11.61 34.30 0.03
N GLY A 289 -11.89 34.63 -1.23
CA GLY A 289 -13.17 34.47 -1.88
C GLY A 289 -13.62 33.03 -2.03
N ALA A 290 -14.91 32.88 -2.27
CA ALA A 290 -15.53 31.60 -2.55
C ALA A 290 -15.03 31.03 -3.89
N ASP A 291 -14.94 29.71 -3.98
CA ASP A 291 -14.71 29.01 -5.23
C ASP A 291 -15.94 29.09 -6.13
N PRO A 292 -15.81 29.56 -7.39
CA PRO A 292 -16.94 29.57 -8.34
C PRO A 292 -17.58 28.20 -8.57
N LEU A 293 -16.83 27.10 -8.44
CA LEU A 293 -17.33 25.73 -8.63
C LEU A 293 -17.82 25.08 -7.33
N ASN A 294 -17.48 25.64 -6.18
CA ASN A 294 -17.89 25.16 -4.86
C ASN A 294 -17.99 26.33 -3.86
N PRO A 295 -19.08 27.13 -3.89
CA PRO A 295 -19.14 28.41 -3.19
C PRO A 295 -19.01 28.35 -1.65
N ASP A 296 -19.17 27.18 -1.05
CA ASP A 296 -18.94 26.96 0.39
C ASP A 296 -17.45 26.81 0.73
N SER A 297 -16.58 26.72 -0.28
CA SER A 297 -15.15 26.53 -0.15
C SER A 297 -14.33 27.73 -0.57
N TYR A 298 -13.14 27.90 0.00
CA TYR A 298 -12.19 28.93 -0.44
C TYR A 298 -11.72 28.61 -1.86
N TRP A 299 -11.57 29.64 -2.70
CA TRP A 299 -11.25 29.49 -4.12
C TRP A 299 -10.01 28.63 -4.39
N TYR A 300 -9.03 28.63 -3.48
CA TYR A 300 -7.79 27.89 -3.63
C TYR A 300 -7.90 26.40 -3.24
N ASN A 301 -8.93 25.98 -2.52
CA ASN A 301 -9.05 24.62 -2.00
C ASN A 301 -9.95 23.72 -2.85
N SER A 302 -9.35 22.69 -3.45
CA SER A 302 -10.06 21.63 -4.17
C SER A 302 -10.79 20.70 -3.20
N VAL A 303 -10.19 20.45 -2.03
CA VAL A 303 -10.80 19.70 -0.93
C VAL A 303 -10.51 20.40 0.39
N GLN A 304 -11.53 20.47 1.25
CA GLN A 304 -11.42 20.92 2.64
C GLN A 304 -12.16 19.92 3.52
N ASN A 305 -11.54 19.46 4.59
CA ASN A 305 -12.14 18.47 5.47
C ASN A 305 -11.78 18.73 6.94
N GLN A 306 -12.79 18.64 7.79
CA GLN A 306 -12.62 18.61 9.24
C GLN A 306 -13.61 17.64 9.88
N GLU A 307 -13.10 16.46 10.24
CA GLU A 307 -13.87 15.39 10.90
C GLU A 307 -13.66 15.36 12.42
N HIS A 308 -12.75 16.17 12.98
CA HIS A 308 -12.33 16.11 14.39
C HIS A 308 -11.82 14.72 14.80
N VAL A 309 -11.15 14.04 13.88
CA VAL A 309 -10.46 12.75 14.10
C VAL A 309 -9.05 12.84 13.55
N ARG A 310 -8.17 12.03 14.14
CA ARG A 310 -6.76 12.03 13.75
C ARG A 310 -6.62 11.55 12.30
N SER A 311 -5.81 12.27 11.53
CA SER A 311 -5.40 11.85 10.21
C SER A 311 -3.96 12.26 9.93
N TYR A 312 -3.35 11.60 8.94
CA TYR A 312 -2.04 11.97 8.43
C TYR A 312 -2.09 11.95 6.91
N VAL A 313 -1.24 12.75 6.27
CA VAL A 313 -1.10 12.72 4.82
C VAL A 313 -0.03 11.72 4.46
N LYS A 314 -0.31 10.83 3.52
CA LYS A 314 0.65 9.89 2.94
C LYS A 314 0.95 10.28 1.52
N VAL A 315 2.21 10.55 1.22
CA VAL A 315 2.74 10.87 -0.10
C VAL A 315 3.55 9.68 -0.59
N GLN A 316 3.24 9.20 -1.79
CA GLN A 316 3.97 8.11 -2.41
C GLN A 316 4.51 8.51 -3.76
N VAL A 317 5.80 8.31 -4.01
CA VAL A 317 6.31 8.23 -5.38
C VAL A 317 5.98 6.83 -5.89
N ARG A 318 5.09 6.76 -6.88
CA ARG A 318 4.73 5.53 -7.59
C ARG A 318 4.96 5.74 -9.07
N ASP A 319 5.87 4.97 -9.66
CA ASP A 319 6.23 5.10 -11.08
C ASP A 319 6.61 6.56 -11.43
N GLU A 320 5.92 7.16 -12.41
CA GLU A 320 6.00 8.57 -12.79
C GLU A 320 4.84 9.37 -12.18
N LYS A 321 4.53 9.26 -10.89
CA LYS A 321 3.57 10.17 -10.22
C LYS A 321 3.74 10.24 -8.71
N LEU A 322 3.23 11.33 -8.12
CA LEU A 322 2.95 11.39 -6.69
C LEU A 322 1.52 10.93 -6.42
N VAL A 323 1.32 10.11 -5.41
CA VAL A 323 0.00 9.76 -4.88
C VAL A 323 -0.10 10.31 -3.46
N VAL A 324 -1.00 11.26 -3.26
CA VAL A 324 -1.21 11.93 -1.97
C VAL A 324 -2.55 11.47 -1.41
N GLU A 325 -2.54 10.95 -0.18
CA GLU A 325 -3.71 10.39 0.50
C GLU A 325 -3.83 10.99 1.90
N ASN A 326 -4.96 11.59 2.26
CA ASN A 326 -5.28 11.87 3.65
C ASN A 326 -5.90 10.61 4.27
N ILE A 327 -5.26 10.02 5.26
CA ILE A 327 -5.63 8.73 5.84
C ILE A 327 -6.04 8.91 7.30
N ARG A 328 -7.22 8.39 7.66
CA ARG A 328 -7.68 8.42 9.04
C ARG A 328 -6.81 7.51 9.92
N SER A 329 -6.29 8.04 11.02
CA SER A 329 -5.48 7.31 12.02
C SER A 329 -6.15 7.19 13.40
N GLY A 330 -7.35 7.73 13.56
CA GLY A 330 -8.14 7.61 14.79
C GLY A 330 -9.63 7.47 14.51
N SER A 331 -10.38 6.98 15.49
CA SER A 331 -11.84 7.04 15.49
C SER A 331 -12.31 8.08 16.52
N CYS A 332 -13.61 8.39 16.51
CA CYS A 332 -14.22 9.21 17.58
C CYS A 332 -14.10 8.57 18.98
N ASP A 333 -13.87 7.25 19.06
CA ASP A 333 -13.70 6.51 20.33
C ASP A 333 -12.27 6.61 20.89
N ALA A 334 -11.30 6.99 20.05
CA ALA A 334 -9.92 7.14 20.49
C ALA A 334 -9.78 8.37 21.39
N PRO A 335 -8.82 8.39 22.35
CA PRO A 335 -8.54 9.57 23.15
C PRO A 335 -8.18 10.75 22.23
N ASN A 336 -9.15 11.63 22.04
CA ASN A 336 -9.00 12.90 21.37
C ASN A 336 -9.08 13.96 22.48
N SER A 337 -8.06 14.80 22.58
CA SER A 337 -7.99 15.81 23.63
C SER A 337 -9.14 16.83 23.55
N GLN A 338 -9.68 17.09 22.36
CA GLN A 338 -10.89 17.90 22.19
C GLN A 338 -12.16 17.15 22.63
N VAL A 339 -12.27 15.84 22.32
CA VAL A 339 -13.34 14.98 22.87
C VAL A 339 -13.29 14.95 24.41
N SER A 340 -12.08 14.93 24.97
CA SER A 340 -11.84 14.98 26.42
C SER A 340 -12.15 16.35 27.04
N LYS A 341 -12.22 17.42 26.23
CA LYS A 341 -12.61 18.79 26.62
C LYS A 341 -14.10 19.08 26.39
N GLY A 342 -14.89 18.09 25.92
CA GLY A 342 -16.33 18.22 25.68
C GLY A 342 -16.71 18.66 24.28
N ASP A 343 -15.76 18.81 23.35
CA ASP A 343 -16.05 18.99 21.92
C ASP A 343 -16.46 17.66 21.29
N TRP A 344 -17.42 17.70 20.38
CA TRP A 344 -18.00 16.51 19.79
C TRP A 344 -17.35 16.18 18.43
N CYS A 345 -17.05 14.91 18.23
CA CYS A 345 -16.67 14.38 16.92
C CYS A 345 -17.86 14.50 15.96
N LYS A 346 -17.80 15.40 14.96
CA LYS A 346 -18.78 15.44 13.86
C LYS A 346 -18.48 14.30 12.91
N ASN A 347 -18.83 13.07 13.29
CA ASN A 347 -18.70 11.92 12.40
C ASN A 347 -19.50 12.23 11.12
N THR A 348 -18.82 12.32 9.99
CA THR A 348 -19.47 12.32 8.68
C THR A 348 -20.34 11.07 8.56
N THR A 349 -21.38 11.13 7.74
CA THR A 349 -22.36 10.06 7.55
C THR A 349 -21.67 8.72 7.28
N ALA A 350 -21.88 7.75 8.18
CA ALA A 350 -21.21 6.45 8.34
C ALA A 350 -19.77 6.52 8.89
N ALA A 351 -19.56 5.97 10.10
CA ALA A 351 -18.27 5.86 10.77
C ALA A 351 -17.27 5.06 9.92
N GLN A 352 -16.48 5.76 9.10
CA GLN A 352 -15.47 5.16 8.26
C GLN A 352 -14.32 4.66 9.15
N PRO A 353 -13.78 3.44 8.93
CA PRO A 353 -12.82 2.83 9.84
C PRO A 353 -11.45 3.55 9.84
N VAL A 354 -10.65 3.32 10.89
CA VAL A 354 -9.22 3.70 10.88
C VAL A 354 -8.54 3.06 9.67
N GLY A 355 -7.70 3.82 8.97
CA GLY A 355 -7.04 3.42 7.73
C GLY A 355 -7.84 3.74 6.46
N SER A 356 -9.08 4.23 6.58
CA SER A 356 -9.82 4.72 5.40
C SER A 356 -9.24 6.04 4.87
N VAL A 357 -9.39 6.20 3.56
CA VAL A 357 -8.95 7.38 2.81
C VAL A 357 -10.03 8.45 2.88
N VAL A 358 -9.66 9.65 3.34
CA VAL A 358 -10.52 10.84 3.41
C VAL A 358 -10.46 11.62 2.10
N ASP A 359 -9.27 11.75 1.52
CA ASP A 359 -9.03 12.35 0.21
C ASP A 359 -7.85 11.67 -0.47
N LYS A 360 -7.86 11.65 -1.80
CA LYS A 360 -6.80 11.06 -2.62
C LYS A 360 -6.66 11.79 -3.94
N VAL A 361 -5.41 12.10 -4.29
CA VAL A 361 -5.06 12.65 -5.60
C VAL A 361 -3.80 11.97 -6.15
N SER A 362 -3.79 11.76 -7.47
CA SER A 362 -2.59 11.44 -8.25
C SER A 362 -2.10 12.71 -8.94
N VAL A 363 -0.86 13.12 -8.66
CA VAL A 363 -0.19 14.25 -9.32
C VAL A 363 0.76 13.68 -10.37
N HIS A 364 0.45 13.93 -11.63
CA HIS A 364 1.27 13.47 -12.75
C HIS A 364 2.38 14.49 -13.05
N PRO A 365 3.59 14.07 -13.44
CA PRO A 365 4.69 14.97 -13.74
C PRO A 365 4.40 15.71 -15.03
N TYR A 366 4.95 16.92 -15.12
CA TYR A 366 4.97 17.65 -16.38
C TYR A 366 6.21 17.24 -17.19
N ASN A 367 5.99 16.45 -18.25
CA ASN A 367 7.05 15.92 -19.13
C ASN A 367 7.37 16.85 -20.32
N GLY A 368 7.20 18.17 -20.16
CA GLY A 368 7.36 19.16 -21.23
C GLY A 368 6.17 19.18 -22.21
N ASP A 369 6.39 19.76 -23.40
CA ASP A 369 5.32 19.99 -24.40
C ASP A 369 5.01 18.77 -25.29
N GLY A 370 5.66 17.62 -25.03
CA GLY A 370 5.46 16.37 -25.76
C GLY A 370 4.25 15.57 -25.26
N GLN A 371 3.79 14.61 -26.07
CA GLN A 371 2.70 13.69 -25.69
C GLN A 371 3.27 12.35 -25.23
N SER A 372 3.11 12.03 -23.95
CA SER A 372 3.40 10.70 -23.42
C SER A 372 2.25 9.73 -23.70
N LEU A 373 2.56 8.54 -24.21
CA LEU A 373 1.61 7.44 -24.41
C LEU A 373 1.96 6.31 -23.44
N GLN A 374 1.03 5.93 -22.56
CA GLN A 374 1.23 4.84 -21.59
C GLN A 374 0.20 3.73 -21.83
N VAL A 375 0.66 2.48 -21.76
CA VAL A 375 -0.19 1.29 -21.71
C VAL A 375 0.25 0.40 -20.56
N ASN A 376 -0.68 0.08 -19.66
CA ASN A 376 -0.43 -0.86 -18.59
C ASN A 376 -0.70 -2.28 -19.10
N VAL A 377 0.36 -3.09 -19.21
CA VAL A 377 0.25 -4.51 -19.55
C VAL A 377 0.37 -5.32 -18.25
N PRO A 378 -0.72 -5.94 -17.75
CA PRO A 378 -0.67 -6.67 -16.48
C PRO A 378 0.19 -7.93 -16.58
N LYS A 379 0.76 -8.38 -15.46
CA LYS A 379 1.46 -9.66 -15.37
C LYS A 379 0.46 -10.79 -15.61
N PRO A 380 0.62 -11.61 -16.66
CA PRO A 380 -0.35 -12.64 -16.98
C PRO A 380 -0.28 -13.80 -15.97
N ALA A 381 -1.43 -14.39 -15.63
CA ALA A 381 -1.50 -15.56 -14.77
C ALA A 381 -0.64 -16.72 -15.33
N PRO A 382 0.01 -17.53 -14.46
CA PRO A 382 0.95 -18.58 -14.86
C PRO A 382 0.30 -19.74 -15.65
N GLY A 383 -1.02 -19.91 -15.55
CA GLY A 383 -1.79 -21.03 -16.11
C GLY A 383 -1.71 -22.29 -15.24
N GLU A 384 -2.47 -23.33 -15.57
CA GLU A 384 -2.59 -24.58 -14.80
C GLU A 384 -2.56 -25.84 -15.69
N PHE A 385 -2.14 -26.96 -15.10
CA PHE A 385 -2.25 -28.29 -15.67
C PHE A 385 -3.28 -29.08 -14.87
N GLY A 386 -4.24 -29.69 -15.57
CA GLY A 386 -5.31 -30.47 -14.98
C GLY A 386 -5.67 -31.68 -15.84
N TRP A 387 -6.28 -32.67 -15.21
CA TRP A 387 -6.84 -33.83 -15.90
C TRP A 387 -8.10 -34.30 -15.19
N THR A 388 -9.03 -34.87 -15.95
CA THR A 388 -10.29 -35.44 -15.45
C THR A 388 -10.68 -36.67 -16.27
N ILE A 389 -11.49 -37.55 -15.70
CA ILE A 389 -12.23 -38.54 -16.49
C ILE A 389 -13.38 -37.78 -17.16
N ASP A 390 -13.43 -37.83 -18.49
CA ASP A 390 -14.42 -37.13 -19.29
C ASP A 390 -15.78 -37.82 -19.17
N GLY A 391 -16.78 -37.11 -18.65
CA GLY A 391 -18.12 -37.64 -18.39
C GLY A 391 -18.25 -38.39 -17.05
N TYR A 392 -19.11 -39.41 -17.02
CA TYR A 392 -19.43 -40.16 -15.81
C TYR A 392 -18.36 -41.21 -15.50
N ASN A 393 -17.75 -41.14 -14.31
CA ASN A 393 -16.80 -42.13 -13.81
C ASN A 393 -17.51 -43.42 -13.32
N GLY A 394 -18.12 -44.14 -14.26
CA GLY A 394 -18.82 -45.40 -14.03
C GLY A 394 -17.94 -46.64 -14.17
N LEU A 395 -18.55 -47.81 -13.98
CA LEU A 395 -17.90 -49.10 -14.21
C LEU A 395 -17.47 -49.23 -15.68
N VAL A 396 -16.18 -49.46 -15.92
CA VAL A 396 -15.68 -49.96 -17.21
C VAL A 396 -16.00 -51.45 -17.29
N ASP A 397 -17.01 -51.79 -18.08
CA ASP A 397 -17.47 -53.18 -18.24
C ASP A 397 -16.79 -53.82 -19.47
N LEU A 398 -16.07 -54.91 -19.25
CA LEU A 398 -15.44 -55.72 -20.30
C LEU A 398 -16.39 -56.77 -20.88
N GLY A 399 -17.60 -56.91 -20.33
CA GLY A 399 -18.57 -57.92 -20.68
C GLY A 399 -18.25 -59.30 -20.12
N THR A 400 -18.85 -60.33 -20.71
CA THR A 400 -18.60 -61.73 -20.36
C THR A 400 -17.43 -62.26 -21.18
N ALA A 401 -16.41 -62.79 -20.52
CA ALA A 401 -15.26 -63.36 -21.19
C ALA A 401 -15.64 -64.60 -22.01
N LYS A 402 -15.07 -64.73 -23.22
CA LYS A 402 -15.32 -65.81 -24.16
C LYS A 402 -14.16 -66.79 -24.14
N GLU A 403 -14.48 -68.07 -24.14
CA GLU A 403 -13.49 -69.14 -24.25
C GLU A 403 -12.92 -69.18 -25.66
N GLU A 404 -11.60 -69.24 -25.77
CA GLU A 404 -10.87 -69.34 -27.03
C GLU A 404 -10.22 -70.73 -27.11
N ASN A 405 -10.74 -71.58 -28.01
CA ASN A 405 -10.19 -72.90 -28.37
C ASN A 405 -9.89 -73.84 -27.19
N GLY A 406 -10.54 -73.67 -26.04
CA GLY A 406 -10.32 -74.49 -24.84
C GLY A 406 -9.01 -74.21 -24.10
N ASP A 407 -8.39 -73.05 -24.32
CA ASP A 407 -7.06 -72.70 -23.78
C ASP A 407 -7.10 -71.49 -22.81
N HIS A 408 -7.88 -70.46 -23.13
CA HIS A 408 -8.01 -69.26 -22.29
C HIS A 408 -9.33 -68.55 -22.50
N PHE A 409 -9.61 -67.56 -21.66
CA PHE A 409 -10.74 -66.65 -21.83
C PHE A 409 -10.27 -65.25 -22.25
N THR A 410 -11.03 -64.61 -23.14
CA THR A 410 -10.78 -63.24 -23.62
C THR A 410 -11.95 -62.30 -23.32
N ALA A 411 -11.65 -61.04 -23.00
CA ALA A 411 -12.64 -59.97 -22.90
C ALA A 411 -12.01 -58.64 -23.35
N SER A 412 -12.82 -57.73 -23.90
CA SER A 412 -12.35 -56.45 -24.43
C SER A 412 -13.25 -55.32 -23.99
N GLY A 413 -12.67 -54.13 -23.80
CA GLY A 413 -13.43 -52.92 -23.46
C GLY A 413 -12.64 -51.66 -23.78
N LYS A 414 -13.14 -50.51 -23.31
CA LYS A 414 -12.48 -49.21 -23.46
C LYS A 414 -12.52 -48.48 -22.14
N ILE A 415 -11.45 -47.77 -21.79
CA ILE A 415 -11.51 -46.86 -20.63
C ILE A 415 -12.46 -45.68 -20.94
N ASN A 416 -12.99 -45.07 -19.88
CA ASN A 416 -13.57 -43.74 -20.02
C ASN A 416 -12.47 -42.76 -20.48
N PRO A 417 -12.75 -41.86 -21.44
CA PRO A 417 -11.75 -40.92 -21.93
C PRO A 417 -11.18 -40.06 -20.81
N ILE A 418 -9.90 -39.71 -20.90
CA ILE A 418 -9.23 -38.80 -19.96
C ILE A 418 -9.03 -37.46 -20.66
N LEU A 419 -9.71 -36.42 -20.17
CA LEU A 419 -9.49 -35.05 -20.61
C LEU A 419 -8.25 -34.50 -19.89
N VAL A 420 -7.28 -34.03 -20.67
CA VAL A 420 -6.12 -33.28 -20.18
C VAL A 420 -6.27 -31.83 -20.62
N SER A 421 -5.97 -30.89 -19.73
CA SER A 421 -5.94 -29.45 -20.00
C SER A 421 -4.60 -28.88 -19.51
N ASP A 422 -3.89 -28.18 -20.39
CA ASP A 422 -2.68 -27.46 -20.01
C ASP A 422 -2.68 -26.04 -20.58
N THR A 423 -2.76 -25.07 -19.68
CA THR A 423 -2.75 -23.64 -19.99
C THR A 423 -1.47 -22.95 -19.52
N ARG A 424 -0.54 -23.70 -18.90
CA ARG A 424 0.67 -23.15 -18.28
C ARG A 424 1.58 -22.51 -19.30
N ARG A 425 2.14 -21.37 -18.95
CA ARG A 425 3.09 -20.63 -19.80
C ARG A 425 4.48 -21.24 -19.81
N SER A 426 4.83 -22.04 -18.80
CA SER A 426 6.11 -22.76 -18.75
C SER A 426 6.24 -23.82 -19.84
N LEU A 427 5.11 -24.29 -20.40
CA LEU A 427 5.05 -25.40 -21.36
C LEU A 427 5.80 -26.63 -20.86
N SER A 428 5.76 -26.86 -19.54
CA SER A 428 6.43 -27.98 -18.90
C SER A 428 5.89 -29.32 -19.42
N PRO A 429 6.73 -30.36 -19.56
CA PRO A 429 6.25 -31.67 -19.95
C PRO A 429 5.25 -32.23 -18.94
N TRP A 430 4.36 -33.07 -19.44
CA TRP A 430 3.41 -33.82 -18.63
C TRP A 430 3.25 -35.25 -19.15
N ALA A 431 2.87 -36.16 -18.26
CA ALA A 431 2.56 -37.55 -18.60
C ALA A 431 1.41 -38.08 -17.75
N VAL A 432 0.53 -38.85 -18.38
CA VAL A 432 -0.54 -39.63 -17.74
C VAL A 432 -0.23 -41.10 -17.91
N SER A 433 -0.26 -41.86 -16.83
CA SER A 433 -0.08 -43.31 -16.79
C SER A 433 -1.20 -43.97 -16.00
N ALA A 434 -1.37 -45.28 -16.17
CA ALA A 434 -2.28 -46.05 -15.34
C ALA A 434 -1.77 -47.48 -15.08
N GLY A 435 -2.21 -48.06 -13.96
CA GLY A 435 -1.99 -49.46 -13.59
C GLY A 435 -3.25 -50.05 -12.96
N VAL A 436 -3.35 -51.38 -12.96
CA VAL A 436 -4.55 -52.12 -12.55
C VAL A 436 -4.22 -53.03 -11.38
N SER A 437 -5.07 -52.98 -10.35
CA SER A 437 -4.99 -53.90 -9.21
C SER A 437 -5.26 -55.35 -9.63
N GLU A 438 -5.07 -56.29 -8.71
CA GLU A 438 -5.63 -57.64 -8.90
C GLU A 438 -7.15 -57.58 -9.12
N PHE A 439 -7.64 -58.47 -9.97
CA PHE A 439 -9.05 -58.73 -10.16
C PHE A 439 -9.55 -59.67 -9.07
N LYS A 440 -10.65 -59.31 -8.41
CA LYS A 440 -11.17 -60.04 -7.24
C LYS A 440 -12.66 -60.34 -7.38
N ASP A 441 -13.05 -61.56 -7.00
CA ASP A 441 -14.43 -62.00 -6.79
C ASP A 441 -14.51 -62.83 -5.50
N ALA A 442 -14.99 -62.20 -4.42
CA ALA A 442 -14.91 -62.75 -3.06
C ALA A 442 -13.48 -63.22 -2.72
N GLY A 443 -13.27 -64.52 -2.51
CA GLY A 443 -11.95 -65.12 -2.22
C GLY A 443 -11.12 -65.50 -3.45
N LYS A 444 -11.65 -65.33 -4.67
CA LYS A 444 -11.00 -65.71 -5.93
C LYS A 444 -10.27 -64.49 -6.51
N THR A 445 -9.08 -64.71 -7.06
CA THR A 445 -8.25 -63.62 -7.60
C THR A 445 -7.51 -64.02 -8.88
N PHE A 446 -7.20 -63.04 -9.72
CA PHE A 446 -6.16 -63.15 -10.74
C PHE A 446 -5.43 -61.81 -10.92
N GLY A 447 -4.20 -61.86 -11.43
CA GLY A 447 -3.33 -60.69 -11.53
C GLY A 447 -3.78 -59.67 -12.58
N GLY A 448 -3.57 -58.38 -12.29
CA GLY A 448 -3.77 -57.30 -13.27
C GLY A 448 -2.87 -57.42 -14.52
N SER A 449 -1.85 -58.29 -14.47
CA SER A 449 -0.95 -58.58 -15.59
C SER A 449 -1.65 -59.23 -16.77
N TYR A 450 -2.81 -59.86 -16.54
CA TYR A 450 -3.63 -60.42 -17.60
C TYR A 450 -4.38 -59.37 -18.43
N LEU A 451 -4.40 -58.10 -18.00
CA LEU A 451 -4.96 -56.99 -18.77
C LEU A 451 -3.85 -56.25 -19.52
N GLY A 452 -3.98 -56.21 -20.85
CA GLY A 452 -3.23 -55.32 -21.73
C GLY A 452 -4.08 -54.12 -22.16
N TRP A 453 -3.44 -53.16 -22.84
CA TRP A 453 -4.15 -52.05 -23.46
C TRP A 453 -3.45 -51.49 -24.71
N SER A 454 -4.19 -50.70 -25.48
CA SER A 454 -3.66 -49.92 -26.60
C SER A 454 -4.12 -48.47 -26.49
N PRO A 455 -3.27 -47.56 -25.96
CA PRO A 455 -3.58 -46.13 -25.87
C PRO A 455 -3.74 -45.45 -27.23
N TYR A 456 -4.61 -44.45 -27.30
CA TYR A 456 -4.84 -43.61 -28.47
C TYR A 456 -5.35 -42.21 -28.07
N LEU A 457 -5.35 -41.27 -29.02
CA LEU A 457 -5.95 -39.95 -28.84
C LEU A 457 -7.35 -39.95 -29.46
N LEU A 458 -8.35 -39.58 -28.66
CA LEU A 458 -9.71 -39.31 -29.13
C LEU A 458 -9.77 -37.92 -29.76
N ASP A 459 -9.25 -36.92 -29.04
CA ASP A 459 -9.11 -35.54 -29.51
C ASP A 459 -7.64 -35.13 -29.44
N GLN A 460 -7.11 -34.64 -30.56
CA GLN A 460 -5.74 -34.12 -30.64
C GLN A 460 -5.68 -32.70 -30.06
N GLY A 461 -4.67 -32.44 -29.23
CA GLY A 461 -4.39 -31.12 -28.69
C GLY A 461 -3.41 -31.22 -27.52
N ALA A 462 -3.14 -30.12 -26.82
CA ALA A 462 -2.16 -30.04 -25.73
C ALA A 462 -0.76 -30.62 -26.07
N GLY A 463 -0.41 -30.78 -27.35
CA GLY A 463 0.76 -31.53 -27.84
C GLY A 463 0.84 -32.99 -27.37
N ALA A 464 -0.28 -33.58 -26.99
CA ALA A 464 -0.39 -34.94 -26.50
C ALA A 464 0.07 -35.98 -27.55
N LYS A 465 0.72 -37.04 -27.06
CA LYS A 465 1.07 -38.25 -27.79
C LYS A 465 0.57 -39.46 -26.99
N ALA A 466 -0.04 -40.42 -27.67
CA ALA A 466 -0.48 -41.67 -27.04
C ALA A 466 0.73 -42.50 -26.56
N GLY A 467 0.54 -43.23 -25.46
CA GLY A 467 1.50 -44.20 -24.97
C GLY A 467 1.62 -45.44 -25.87
N ALA A 468 2.61 -46.29 -25.59
CA ALA A 468 2.79 -47.53 -26.31
C ALA A 468 1.74 -48.58 -25.93
N SER A 469 1.31 -49.40 -26.90
CA SER A 469 0.50 -50.59 -26.63
C SER A 469 1.25 -51.58 -25.75
N VAL A 470 0.55 -52.16 -24.79
CA VAL A 470 1.08 -53.16 -23.85
C VAL A 470 0.21 -54.40 -23.94
N PRO A 471 0.73 -55.56 -24.37
CA PRO A 471 -0.05 -56.77 -24.47
C PRO A 471 -0.41 -57.33 -23.09
N SER A 472 -1.43 -58.19 -23.04
CA SER A 472 -1.68 -59.04 -21.88
C SER A 472 -0.46 -59.92 -21.57
N GLY A 473 -0.19 -60.14 -20.29
CA GLY A 473 0.86 -61.03 -19.78
C GLY A 473 0.56 -62.52 -19.93
N TYR A 474 -0.62 -62.89 -20.45
CA TYR A 474 -0.98 -64.29 -20.73
C TYR A 474 0.06 -64.98 -21.62
N GLY A 475 0.41 -66.23 -21.29
CA GLY A 475 1.47 -66.99 -21.96
C GLY A 475 2.90 -66.53 -21.64
N GLY A 476 3.10 -65.82 -20.53
CA GLY A 476 4.43 -65.36 -20.07
C GLY A 476 4.93 -64.09 -20.79
N LYS A 477 4.03 -63.30 -21.37
CA LYS A 477 4.37 -62.15 -22.25
C LYS A 477 4.56 -60.81 -21.50
N GLY A 478 4.90 -60.87 -20.21
CA GLY A 478 5.20 -59.69 -19.38
C GLY A 478 4.14 -59.38 -18.32
N ASP A 479 4.20 -58.18 -17.75
CA ASP A 479 3.39 -57.81 -16.57
C ASP A 479 2.08 -57.08 -16.89
N GLY A 480 1.68 -56.99 -18.16
CA GLY A 480 0.50 -56.25 -18.59
C GLY A 480 0.37 -54.88 -17.91
N LEU A 481 -0.81 -54.63 -17.32
CA LEU A 481 -1.12 -53.46 -16.50
C LEU A 481 -0.95 -53.66 -14.98
N ALA A 482 -0.38 -54.76 -14.51
CA ALA A 482 0.00 -54.88 -13.08
C ALA A 482 1.04 -53.82 -12.67
N LEU A 483 1.80 -53.31 -13.64
CA LEU A 483 2.70 -52.17 -13.49
C LEU A 483 2.12 -50.96 -14.21
N SER A 484 2.44 -49.75 -13.74
CA SER A 484 2.00 -48.51 -14.39
C SER A 484 2.58 -48.40 -15.81
N ARG A 485 1.71 -48.06 -16.78
CA ARG A 485 2.04 -47.87 -18.20
C ARG A 485 1.57 -46.50 -18.67
N GLY A 486 2.30 -45.90 -19.60
CA GLY A 486 1.94 -44.59 -20.15
C GLY A 486 0.64 -44.65 -20.97
N LEU A 487 -0.30 -43.76 -20.67
CA LEU A 487 -1.52 -43.53 -21.44
C LEU A 487 -1.29 -42.43 -22.49
N GLY A 488 -0.66 -41.33 -22.08
CA GLY A 488 -0.27 -40.25 -22.99
C GLY A 488 0.67 -39.24 -22.34
N SER A 489 1.36 -38.43 -23.14
CA SER A 489 2.32 -37.43 -22.66
C SER A 489 2.49 -36.27 -23.64
N ALA A 490 3.03 -35.14 -23.18
CA ALA A 490 3.53 -34.08 -24.04
C ALA A 490 4.93 -33.64 -23.63
N PRO A 491 5.81 -33.29 -24.60
CA PRO A 491 7.17 -32.84 -24.32
C PRO A 491 7.20 -31.36 -23.87
N GLN A 492 8.34 -30.92 -23.35
CA GLN A 492 8.61 -29.49 -23.11
C GLN A 492 8.33 -28.66 -24.37
N GLY A 493 7.68 -27.51 -24.21
CA GLY A 493 7.35 -26.61 -25.33
C GLY A 493 6.13 -27.04 -26.14
N HIS A 494 5.33 -27.98 -25.66
CA HIS A 494 4.10 -28.41 -26.33
C HIS A 494 3.10 -27.26 -26.51
N ALA A 495 2.19 -27.40 -27.46
CA ALA A 495 1.08 -26.46 -27.62
C ALA A 495 0.16 -26.52 -26.38
N ARG A 496 -0.28 -25.36 -25.88
CA ARG A 496 -1.32 -25.28 -24.84
C ARG A 496 -2.68 -25.69 -25.39
N GLY A 497 -3.56 -26.15 -24.53
CA GLY A 497 -4.93 -26.52 -24.89
C GLY A 497 -5.38 -27.79 -24.19
N THR A 498 -6.32 -28.49 -24.79
CA THR A 498 -6.89 -29.73 -24.26
C THR A 498 -6.63 -30.92 -25.18
N ALA A 499 -6.62 -32.13 -24.61
CA ALA A 499 -6.55 -33.39 -25.35
C ALA A 499 -7.43 -34.44 -24.67
N LYS A 500 -7.94 -35.42 -25.44
CA LYS A 500 -8.64 -36.58 -24.86
C LYS A 500 -7.87 -37.86 -25.14
N LEU A 501 -7.46 -38.54 -24.08
CA LEU A 501 -6.75 -39.81 -24.13
C LEU A 501 -7.76 -40.95 -23.99
N GLY A 502 -7.59 -42.02 -24.77
CA GLY A 502 -8.35 -43.26 -24.67
C GLY A 502 -7.42 -44.47 -24.68
N ALA A 503 -7.96 -45.64 -24.35
CA ALA A 503 -7.25 -46.91 -24.49
C ALA A 503 -8.25 -48.05 -24.68
N ASP A 504 -7.96 -48.93 -25.65
CA ASP A 504 -8.65 -50.21 -25.80
C ASP A 504 -8.04 -51.20 -24.81
N LEU A 505 -8.87 -51.96 -24.10
CA LEU A 505 -8.49 -52.94 -23.08
C LEU A 505 -8.60 -54.36 -23.67
N ASP A 506 -7.59 -55.20 -23.42
CA ASP A 506 -7.51 -56.59 -23.87
C ASP A 506 -7.18 -57.51 -22.69
N LEU A 507 -8.19 -58.20 -22.16
CA LEU A 507 -8.05 -59.15 -21.06
C LEU A 507 -7.88 -60.56 -21.61
N LYS A 508 -6.84 -61.27 -21.18
CA LYS A 508 -6.64 -62.69 -21.47
C LYS A 508 -6.26 -63.43 -20.19
N ILE A 509 -7.10 -64.37 -19.75
CA ILE A 509 -6.90 -65.11 -18.51
C ILE A 509 -6.88 -66.63 -18.76
N PRO A 510 -6.08 -67.40 -18.00
CA PRO A 510 -6.07 -68.86 -18.13
C PRO A 510 -7.44 -69.50 -17.92
N ASP A 511 -7.68 -70.63 -18.58
CA ASP A 511 -8.86 -71.48 -18.39
C ASP A 511 -9.02 -71.99 -16.93
N SER A 512 -7.92 -72.02 -16.17
CA SER A 512 -7.90 -72.37 -14.74
C SER A 512 -8.56 -71.33 -13.82
N VAL A 513 -8.89 -70.13 -14.33
CA VAL A 513 -9.57 -69.10 -13.54
C VAL A 513 -11.02 -69.52 -13.29
N GLN A 514 -11.40 -69.57 -12.01
CA GLN A 514 -12.74 -69.98 -11.59
C GLN A 514 -13.81 -68.98 -12.07
N LYS A 515 -15.00 -69.48 -12.42
CA LYS A 515 -16.15 -68.63 -12.78
C LYS A 515 -16.49 -67.62 -11.67
N GLY A 516 -16.66 -66.35 -12.04
CA GLY A 516 -16.88 -65.27 -11.07
C GLY A 516 -17.11 -63.89 -11.71
N GLY A 517 -17.61 -62.94 -10.90
CA GLY A 517 -17.81 -61.54 -11.28
C GLY A 517 -16.67 -60.66 -10.79
N TYR A 518 -15.52 -60.72 -11.46
CA TYR A 518 -14.29 -60.09 -10.99
C TYR A 518 -14.27 -58.57 -11.19
N ARG A 519 -13.73 -57.84 -10.20
CA ARG A 519 -13.52 -56.38 -10.25
C ARG A 519 -12.08 -56.02 -9.93
N ALA A 520 -11.58 -54.98 -10.59
CA ALA A 520 -10.28 -54.37 -10.33
C ALA A 520 -10.39 -52.84 -10.34
N THR A 521 -9.39 -52.16 -9.80
CA THR A 521 -9.26 -50.71 -9.84
C THR A 521 -8.17 -50.31 -10.81
N LEU A 522 -8.51 -49.46 -11.79
CA LEU A 522 -7.55 -48.75 -12.64
C LEU A 522 -7.13 -47.46 -11.94
N THR A 523 -5.87 -47.39 -11.50
CA THR A 523 -5.31 -46.20 -10.87
C THR A 523 -4.62 -45.35 -11.92
N ILE A 524 -5.10 -44.13 -12.13
CA ILE A 524 -4.54 -43.15 -13.07
C ILE A 524 -3.61 -42.21 -12.29
N THR A 525 -2.45 -41.91 -12.85
CA THR A 525 -1.47 -40.99 -12.29
C THR A 525 -1.08 -39.97 -13.35
N ALA A 526 -1.12 -38.69 -13.00
CA ALA A 526 -0.61 -37.62 -13.84
C ALA A 526 0.61 -36.99 -13.18
N LEU A 527 1.69 -36.82 -13.94
CA LEU A 527 2.91 -36.16 -13.54
C LEU A 527 3.12 -34.93 -14.41
N SER A 528 3.61 -33.88 -13.77
CA SER A 528 3.86 -32.60 -14.41
C SER A 528 4.97 -31.88 -13.66
N SER A 529 5.93 -31.33 -14.39
CA SER A 529 7.13 -30.68 -13.81
C SER A 529 7.08 -29.16 -13.82
#